data_AF-A0A9X7NZS3-F1
#
_entry.id   AF-A0A9X7NZS3-F1
#
_cell.length_a   1.000
_cell.length_b   1.000
_cell.length_c   1.000
_cell.angle_alpha   90.00
_cell.angle_beta   90.00
_cell.angle_gamma   90.00
#
_symmetry.space_group_name_H-M   'P 1'
#
loop_
_entity.id
_entity.type
_entity.pdbx_description
1 polymer ?
#
loop_
_entity_poly.entity_id
_entity_poly.type
_entity_poly.pdbx_seq_one_letter_code
_entity_poly.pdbx_strand_id
1 'polypeptide(L)'
;MTTPAPAAPYGPRGFLAAVATIAIVETATWAWLPLWFASVFFFVIATVVVVPTGLFMRELPDAAGQVGRGILIGYLATPLTIAVTVIPATVIYQVLQHLH
;
A
#
# COMPACT_ATOMS: atom_id res chain seq x y z
N MET A 1 -38.88 -18.14 1.36
CA MET A 1 -37.82 -17.60 2.25
C MET A 1 -36.71 -17.11 1.35
N THR A 2 -36.50 -15.81 1.23
CA THR A 2 -35.37 -15.24 0.48
C THR A 2 -34.19 -15.14 1.44
N THR A 3 -33.12 -15.88 1.17
CA THR A 3 -31.88 -15.78 1.94
C THR A 3 -31.34 -14.35 1.82
N PRO A 4 -30.93 -13.67 2.91
CA PRO A 4 -30.36 -12.34 2.82
C PRO A 4 -29.15 -12.36 1.87
N ALA A 5 -29.06 -11.38 0.97
CA ALA A 5 -27.90 -11.25 0.09
C ALA A 5 -26.62 -11.09 0.95
N PRO A 6 -25.53 -11.81 0.66
CA PRO A 6 -24.28 -11.66 1.39
C PRO A 6 -23.79 -10.21 1.33
N ALA A 7 -23.31 -9.67 2.45
CA ALA A 7 -22.72 -8.34 2.49
C ALA A 7 -21.57 -8.23 1.48
N ALA A 8 -21.55 -7.14 0.69
CA ALA A 8 -20.54 -6.94 -0.34
C ALA A 8 -19.13 -6.84 0.27
N PRO A 9 -18.13 -7.62 -0.22
CA PRO A 9 -16.78 -7.63 0.36
C PRO A 9 -16.02 -6.31 0.20
N TYR A 10 -16.42 -5.50 -0.78
CA TYR A 10 -15.86 -4.20 -1.13
C TYR A 10 -16.94 -3.12 -1.10
N GLY A 11 -16.54 -1.89 -0.79
CA GLY A 11 -17.46 -0.76 -0.71
C GLY A 11 -16.73 0.56 -0.42
N PRO A 12 -17.49 1.66 -0.25
CA PRO A 12 -16.94 3.00 -0.10
C PRO A 12 -15.94 3.13 1.06
N ARG A 13 -16.17 2.41 2.16
CA ARG A 13 -15.28 2.43 3.34
C ARG A 13 -13.93 1.82 3.03
N GLY A 14 -13.90 0.71 2.28
CA GLY A 14 -12.65 0.09 1.82
C GLY A 14 -11.89 0.99 0.85
N PHE A 15 -12.59 1.68 -0.04
CA PHE A 15 -11.98 2.67 -0.94
C PHE A 15 -11.31 3.82 -0.15
N LEU A 16 -12.04 4.43 0.79
CA LEU A 16 -11.48 5.50 1.63
C LEU A 16 -10.29 5.02 2.46
N ALA A 17 -10.36 3.80 3.00
CA ALA A 17 -9.24 3.19 3.72
C ALA A 17 -8.01 2.98 2.81
N ALA A 18 -8.23 2.55 1.56
CA ALA A 18 -7.15 2.43 0.59
C ALA A 18 -6.52 3.80 0.28
N VAL A 19 -7.32 4.81 -0.06
CA VAL A 19 -6.83 6.17 -0.35
C VAL A 19 -6.07 6.75 0.84
N ALA A 20 -6.59 6.60 2.07
CA ALA A 20 -5.91 7.08 3.26
C ALA A 20 -4.57 6.36 3.49
N THR A 21 -4.55 5.03 3.30
CA THR A 21 -3.31 4.25 3.45
C THR A 21 -2.29 4.64 2.40
N ILE A 22 -2.71 4.83 1.14
CA ILE A 22 -1.86 5.32 0.05
C ILE A 22 -1.28 6.68 0.44
N ALA A 23 -2.12 7.64 0.83
CA ALA A 23 -1.70 8.98 1.16
C ALA A 23 -0.64 8.98 2.27
N ILE A 24 -0.83 8.19 3.33
CA ILE A 24 0.13 8.12 4.44
C ILE A 24 1.45 7.47 3.99
N VAL A 25 1.38 6.30 3.38
CA VAL A 25 2.58 5.48 3.07
C VAL A 25 3.38 6.10 1.92
N GLU A 26 2.72 6.63 0.88
CA GLU A 26 3.38 7.41 -0.18
C GLU A 26 4.04 8.67 0.39
N THR A 27 3.31 9.47 1.17
CA THR A 27 3.88 10.72 1.71
C THR A 27 5.12 10.43 2.54
N ALA A 28 5.07 9.42 3.41
CA ALA A 28 6.24 9.01 4.19
C ALA A 28 7.40 8.52 3.30
N THR A 29 7.10 7.72 2.28
CA THR A 29 8.09 7.21 1.34
C THR A 29 8.82 8.33 0.59
N TRP A 30 8.07 9.29 0.05
CA TRP A 30 8.65 10.39 -0.73
C TRP A 30 9.30 11.45 0.15
N ALA A 31 8.76 11.74 1.34
CA ALA A 31 9.37 12.66 2.29
C ALA A 31 10.75 12.19 2.76
N TRP A 32 10.97 10.88 2.83
CA TRP A 32 12.24 10.28 3.24
C TRP A 32 13.10 9.80 2.09
N LEU A 33 12.74 10.07 0.84
CA LEU A 33 13.51 9.64 -0.34
C LEU A 33 15.00 10.04 -0.30
N PRO A 34 15.39 11.25 0.17
CA PRO A 34 16.81 11.59 0.31
C PRO A 34 17.59 10.67 1.27
N LEU A 35 16.88 10.05 2.22
CA LEU A 35 17.41 9.11 3.23
C LEU A 35 16.96 7.68 2.86
N TRP A 36 17.34 7.19 1.69
CA TRP A 36 16.86 5.92 1.13
C TRP A 36 16.92 4.72 2.11
N PHE A 37 17.94 4.66 2.98
CA PHE A 37 18.07 3.63 4.01
C PHE A 37 16.98 3.73 5.08
N ALA A 38 16.53 4.94 5.43
CA ALA A 38 15.43 5.17 6.37
C ALA A 38 14.10 4.64 5.81
N SER A 39 13.90 4.69 4.48
CA SER A 39 12.74 4.08 3.83
C SER A 39 12.68 2.57 4.04
N VAL A 40 13.82 1.87 4.04
CA VAL A 40 13.87 0.42 4.32
C VAL A 40 13.39 0.12 5.74
N PHE A 41 13.94 0.83 6.74
CA PHE A 41 13.50 0.68 8.14
C PHE A 41 12.02 1.02 8.31
N PHE A 42 11.56 2.09 7.66
CA PHE A 42 10.15 2.48 7.65
C PHE A 42 9.27 1.36 7.12
N PHE A 43 9.57 0.80 5.94
CA PHE A 43 8.78 -0.27 5.35
C PHE A 43 8.79 -1.54 6.20
N VAL A 44 9.90 -1.86 6.87
CA VAL A 44 9.93 -3.01 7.80
C VAL A 44 8.95 -2.78 8.95
N ILE A 45 9.03 -1.63 9.63
CA ILE A 45 8.15 -1.31 10.76
C ILE A 45 6.69 -1.21 10.28
N ALA A 46 6.44 -0.50 9.19
CA ALA A 46 5.12 -0.34 8.60
C ALA A 46 4.54 -1.70 8.20
N THR A 47 5.32 -2.61 7.62
CA THR A 47 4.85 -3.97 7.27
C THR A 47 4.41 -4.73 8.52
N VAL A 48 5.24 -4.71 9.56
CA VAL A 48 4.98 -5.44 10.82
C VAL A 48 3.71 -4.94 11.52
N VAL A 49 3.32 -3.69 11.31
CA VAL A 49 2.10 -3.12 11.92
C VAL A 49 0.90 -3.21 10.97
N VAL A 50 1.04 -2.67 9.76
CA VAL A 50 -0.06 -2.43 8.82
C VAL A 50 -0.58 -3.73 8.21
N VAL A 51 0.30 -4.66 7.84
CA VAL A 51 -0.11 -5.91 7.20
C VAL A 51 -0.89 -6.80 8.17
N PRO A 52 -0.41 -7.11 9.39
CA PRO A 52 -1.21 -7.87 10.35
C PRO A 52 -2.52 -7.18 10.71
N THR A 53 -2.52 -5.85 10.88
CA THR A 53 -3.75 -5.09 11.15
C THR A 53 -4.76 -5.23 10.02
N GLY A 54 -4.34 -5.04 8.77
CA GLY A 54 -5.20 -5.18 7.60
C GLY A 54 -5.72 -6.60 7.41
N LEU A 55 -4.88 -7.62 7.65
CA LEU A 55 -5.27 -9.03 7.58
C LEU A 55 -6.31 -9.38 8.66
N PHE A 56 -6.06 -8.99 9.91
CA PHE A 56 -6.99 -9.20 11.01
C PHE A 56 -8.34 -8.50 10.74
N MET A 57 -8.30 -7.22 10.36
CA MET A 57 -9.53 -6.47 10.06
C MET A 57 -10.31 -7.07 8.89
N ARG A 58 -9.63 -7.63 7.88
CA ARG A 58 -10.27 -8.26 6.72
C ARG A 58 -11.14 -9.47 7.10
N GLU A 59 -10.82 -10.17 8.19
CA GLU A 59 -11.60 -11.32 8.69
C GLU A 59 -12.88 -10.90 9.41
N LEU A 60 -12.97 -9.63 9.84
CA LEU A 60 -14.14 -9.10 10.51
C LEU A 60 -15.32 -8.88 9.52
N PRO A 61 -16.57 -9.00 10.00
CA PRO A 61 -17.75 -8.79 9.18
C PRO A 61 -17.93 -7.33 8.75
N ASP A 62 -18.74 -7.13 7.70
CA ASP A 62 -19.22 -5.84 7.22
C ASP A 62 -18.12 -4.78 6.96
N ALA A 63 -18.15 -3.72 7.77
CA ALA A 63 -17.42 -2.48 7.54
C ALA A 63 -15.93 -2.64 7.84
N ALA A 64 -15.61 -3.36 8.92
CA ALA A 64 -14.23 -3.59 9.32
C ALA A 64 -13.50 -4.46 8.28
N GLY A 65 -14.18 -5.47 7.75
CA GLY A 65 -13.69 -6.29 6.63
C GLY A 65 -13.34 -5.46 5.40
N GLN A 66 -14.21 -4.53 5.02
CA GLN A 66 -13.95 -3.61 3.90
C GLN A 66 -12.73 -2.71 4.17
N VAL A 67 -12.61 -2.16 5.38
CA VAL A 67 -11.48 -1.31 5.78
C VAL A 67 -10.17 -2.09 5.75
N GLY A 68 -10.13 -3.31 6.31
CA GLY A 68 -8.95 -4.17 6.28
C GLY A 68 -8.46 -4.46 4.87
N ARG A 69 -9.37 -4.78 3.94
CA ARG A 69 -9.04 -4.94 2.50
C ARG A 69 -8.50 -3.64 1.91
N GLY A 70 -9.12 -2.51 2.23
CA GLY A 70 -8.67 -1.18 1.81
C GLY A 70 -7.25 -0.88 2.25
N ILE A 71 -6.93 -1.11 3.53
CA ILE A 71 -5.58 -0.95 4.09
C ILE A 71 -4.56 -1.78 3.32
N LEU A 72 -4.86 -3.06 3.08
CA LEU A 72 -3.94 -3.95 2.37
C LEU A 72 -3.71 -3.52 0.91
N ILE A 73 -4.77 -3.11 0.22
CA ILE A 73 -4.69 -2.59 -1.15
C ILE A 73 -3.85 -1.31 -1.18
N GLY A 74 -4.13 -0.38 -0.27
CA GLY A 74 -3.41 0.89 -0.22
C GLY A 74 -1.94 0.72 0.16
N TYR A 75 -1.63 -0.23 1.06
CA TYR A 75 -0.26 -0.56 1.43
C TYR A 75 0.54 -1.15 0.25
N LEU A 76 -0.09 -1.97 -0.59
CA LEU A 76 0.52 -2.53 -1.80
C LEU A 76 0.81 -1.48 -2.89
N ALA A 77 0.08 -0.37 -2.89
CA ALA A 77 0.27 0.67 -3.90
C ALA A 77 1.68 1.27 -3.84
N THR A 78 2.21 1.52 -2.65
CA THR A 78 3.52 2.18 -2.51
C THR A 78 4.71 1.38 -3.05
N PRO A 79 4.92 0.09 -2.71
CA PRO A 79 5.99 -0.70 -3.32
C PRO A 79 5.79 -0.84 -4.83
N LEU A 80 4.55 -0.84 -5.31
CA LEU A 80 4.26 -0.82 -6.75
C LEU A 80 4.68 0.52 -7.39
N THR A 81 4.38 1.66 -6.78
CA THR A 81 4.84 2.96 -7.26
C THR A 81 6.37 3.02 -7.32
N ILE A 82 7.08 2.55 -6.28
CA ILE A 82 8.55 2.46 -6.32
C ILE A 82 9.01 1.58 -7.48
N ALA A 83 8.41 0.40 -7.64
CA ALA A 83 8.78 -0.52 -8.71
C ALA A 83 8.59 0.11 -10.11
N VAL A 84 7.53 0.88 -10.31
CA VAL A 84 7.20 1.50 -11.61
C VAL A 84 7.97 2.81 -11.85
N THR A 85 8.39 3.52 -10.81
CA THR A 85 9.07 4.83 -10.95
C THR A 85 10.59 4.73 -10.81
N VAL A 86 11.07 4.05 -9.77
CA VAL A 86 12.50 4.00 -9.43
C VAL A 86 13.23 3.00 -10.31
N ILE A 87 12.68 1.81 -10.54
CA ILE A 87 13.37 0.77 -11.34
C ILE A 87 13.62 1.29 -12.77
N PRO A 88 12.63 1.81 -13.53
CA PRO A 88 12.90 2.31 -14.87
C PRO A 88 13.88 3.48 -14.89
N ALA A 89 13.75 4.42 -13.94
CA ALA A 89 14.67 5.55 -13.83
C ALA A 89 16.12 5.09 -13.61
N THR A 90 16.34 4.10 -12.74
CA THR A 90 17.68 3.55 -12.48
C THR A 90 18.25 2.81 -13.69
N VAL A 91 17.43 2.02 -14.40
CA VAL A 91 17.86 1.34 -15.64
C VAL A 91 18.27 2.35 -16.71
N ILE A 92 17.45 3.38 -16.95
CA ILE A 92 17.76 4.43 -17.91
C ILE A 92 19.06 5.16 -17.53
N TYR A 93 19.21 5.53 -16.26
CA TYR A 93 20.42 6.17 -15.76
C TYR A 93 21.65 5.30 -16.01
N GLN A 94 21.59 4.00 -15.69
CA GLN A 94 22.70 3.08 -15.93
C GLN A 94 23.04 2.98 -17.42
N VAL A 95 22.04 2.84 -18.30
CA VAL A 95 22.27 2.79 -19.76
C VAL A 95 22.98 4.06 -20.23
N LEU A 96 22.52 5.24 -19.81
CA LEU A 96 23.16 6.51 -20.18
C LEU A 96 24.62 6.61 -19.69
N GLN A 97 24.93 6.10 -18.50
CA GLN A 97 26.31 6.07 -17.99
C GLN A 97 27.24 5.15 -18.81
N HIS A 98 26.72 4.12 -19.49
CA HIS A 98 27.54 3.22 -20.31
C HIS A 98 27.76 3.73 -21.74
N LEU A 99 27.04 4.78 -22.15
CA LEU A 99 27.15 5.39 -23.47
C LEU A 99 28.14 6.57 -23.51
N HIS A 100 28.63 7.00 -22.36
CA HIS A 100 29.64 8.06 -22.19
C HIS A 100 30.97 7.46 -21.76
#